data_AF-A0A4R8V2I2-F1
#
_entry.id   AF-A0A4R8V2I2-F1
#
_cell.length_a   1.000
_cell.length_b   1.000
_cell.length_c   1.000
_cell.angle_alpha   90.00
_cell.angle_beta   90.00
_cell.angle_gamma   90.00
#
_symmetry.space_group_name_H-M   'P 1'
#
loop_
_entity.id
_entity.type
_entity.pdbx_description
1 polymer ?
#
loop_
_entity_poly.entity_id
_entity_poly.type
_entity_poly.pdbx_seq_one_letter_code
_entity_poly.pdbx_strand_id
1 'polypeptide(L)'
;MHPRNRDRFDLTLECIRRHYEGEQSSLEETLLRYADFFRLFEDFRGYVDLFFLQDLVSVVYAAVEFFTPFDNFTTLALPGNLAAYEHYRSQSVGFVQARNGRIADSLTVAERS
;
A
#
# COMPACT_ATOMS: atom_id res chain seq x y z
N MET A 1 -15.28 -3.93 6.88
CA MET A 1 -14.76 -3.98 5.50
C MET A 1 -15.27 -2.75 4.76
N HIS A 2 -14.41 -1.88 4.24
CA HIS A 2 -14.86 -0.65 3.56
C HIS A 2 -15.18 -0.96 2.08
N PRO A 3 -16.42 -0.74 1.60
CA PRO A 3 -16.88 -1.24 0.30
C PRO A 3 -16.13 -0.65 -0.90
N ARG A 4 -15.44 0.48 -0.72
CA ARG A 4 -14.66 1.16 -1.75
C ARG A 4 -13.26 0.59 -1.95
N ASN A 5 -12.66 -0.01 -0.93
CA ASN A 5 -11.29 -0.52 -1.01
C ASN A 5 -11.25 -2.05 -1.10
N ARG A 6 -12.31 -2.78 -0.74
CA ARG A 6 -12.48 -4.25 -0.91
C ARG A 6 -11.19 -5.07 -0.73
N ASP A 7 -10.46 -4.79 0.35
CA ASP A 7 -9.19 -5.43 0.73
C ASP A 7 -8.03 -5.29 -0.26
N ARG A 8 -8.14 -4.39 -1.25
CA ARG A 8 -7.01 -3.97 -2.08
C ARG A 8 -6.03 -3.15 -1.26
N PHE A 9 -4.87 -3.76 -1.02
CA PHE A 9 -3.84 -3.18 -0.18
C PHE A 9 -3.23 -1.92 -0.82
N ASP A 10 -3.06 -1.88 -2.15
CA ASP A 10 -2.58 -0.70 -2.89
C ASP A 10 -3.50 0.52 -2.72
N LEU A 11 -4.83 0.33 -2.75
CA LEU A 11 -5.80 1.40 -2.49
C LEU A 11 -5.76 1.86 -1.02
N THR A 12 -5.54 0.93 -0.09
CA THR A 12 -5.37 1.26 1.32
C THR A 12 -4.09 2.06 1.55
N LEU A 13 -2.99 1.67 0.90
CA LEU A 13 -1.70 2.36 0.98
C LEU A 13 -1.79 3.78 0.42
N GLU A 14 -2.54 3.99 -0.67
CA GLU A 14 -2.79 5.34 -1.19
C GLU A 14 -3.57 6.19 -0.18
N CYS A 15 -4.56 5.62 0.53
CA CYS A 15 -5.24 6.36 1.60
C CYS A 15 -4.27 6.76 2.73
N ILE A 16 -3.32 5.89 3.06
CA ILE A 16 -2.28 6.17 4.06
C ILE A 16 -1.31 7.26 3.55
N ARG A 17 -0.88 7.20 2.28
CA ARG A 17 -0.05 8.26 1.66
C ARG A 17 -0.76 9.61 1.78
N ARG A 18 -2.03 9.66 1.37
CA ARG A 18 -2.87 10.86 1.48
C ARG A 18 -3.00 11.36 2.91
N HIS A 19 -3.09 10.47 3.90
CA HIS A 19 -3.13 10.87 5.30
C HIS A 19 -1.87 11.63 5.75
N TYR A 20 -0.67 11.20 5.33
CA TYR A 20 0.57 11.92 5.64
C TYR A 20 0.69 13.27 4.91
N GLU A 21 0.11 13.38 3.71
CA GLU A 21 0.07 14.65 2.93
C GLU A 21 -1.09 15.58 3.33
N GLY A 22 -1.98 15.15 4.23
CA GLY A 22 -3.20 15.90 4.59
C GLY A 22 -4.24 15.96 3.45
N GLU A 23 -4.19 15.02 2.51
CA GLU A 23 -5.11 14.89 1.38
C GLU A 23 -6.35 14.03 1.75
N GLN A 24 -7.49 14.30 1.11
CA GLN A 24 -8.73 13.55 1.33
C GLN A 24 -8.67 12.13 0.76
N SER A 25 -9.21 11.17 1.50
CA SER A 25 -9.31 9.78 1.06
C SER A 25 -10.57 9.09 1.60
N SER A 26 -10.90 7.92 1.03
CA SER A 26 -12.06 7.14 1.48
C SER A 26 -11.92 6.58 2.90
N LEU A 27 -10.72 6.64 3.50
CA LEU A 27 -10.44 6.17 4.86
C LEU A 27 -10.07 7.32 5.82
N GLU A 28 -10.24 8.59 5.42
CA GLU A 28 -9.80 9.76 6.19
C GLU A 28 -10.25 9.72 7.66
N GLU A 29 -11.55 9.56 7.92
CA GLU A 29 -12.09 9.50 9.29
C GLU A 29 -11.46 8.37 10.12
N THR A 30 -11.23 7.22 9.48
CA THR A 30 -10.63 6.05 10.15
C THR A 30 -9.16 6.31 10.46
N LEU A 31 -8.39 6.85 9.51
CA LEU A 31 -6.97 7.14 9.69
C LEU A 31 -6.76 8.24 10.74
N LEU A 32 -7.58 9.30 10.73
CA LEU A 32 -7.54 10.37 11.73
C LEU A 32 -7.79 9.87 13.15
N ARG A 33 -8.70 8.90 13.33
CA ARG A 33 -8.97 8.30 14.64
C ARG A 33 -7.74 7.60 15.24
N TYR A 34 -6.83 7.14 14.38
CA TYR A 34 -5.58 6.48 14.76
C TYR A 34 -4.35 7.33 14.41
N ALA A 35 -4.48 8.65 14.28
CA ALA A 35 -3.38 9.53 13.88
C ALA A 35 -2.13 9.40 14.75
N ASP A 36 -2.30 9.18 16.07
CA ASP A 36 -1.16 8.95 16.97
C ASP A 36 -0.34 7.71 16.63
N PHE A 37 -0.97 6.66 16.09
CA PHE A 37 -0.26 5.49 15.59
C PHE A 37 0.55 5.84 14.34
N PHE A 38 -0.05 6.54 13.38
CA PHE A 38 0.65 6.93 12.14
C PHE A 38 1.81 7.91 12.40
N ARG A 39 1.67 8.77 13.42
CA ARG A 39 2.73 9.69 13.85
C ARG A 39 4.00 8.98 14.35
N LEU A 40 3.91 7.72 14.77
CA LEU A 40 5.09 6.94 15.19
C LEU A 40 6.09 6.71 14.05
N PHE A 41 5.65 6.81 12.81
CA PHE A 41 6.48 6.56 11.63
C PHE A 41 7.02 7.84 10.99
N GLU A 42 6.74 9.00 11.59
CA GLU A 42 7.11 10.35 11.15
C GLU A 42 6.46 10.78 9.83
N ASP A 43 6.67 10.04 8.74
CA ASP A 43 6.16 10.32 7.41
C ASP A 43 5.74 9.04 6.66
N PHE A 44 5.27 9.21 5.42
CA PHE A 44 4.86 8.08 4.57
C PHE A 44 6.02 7.13 4.27
N ARG A 45 7.23 7.66 4.10
CA ARG A 45 8.41 6.83 3.82
C ARG A 45 8.75 5.97 5.03
N GLY A 46 8.73 6.51 6.25
CA GLY A 46 8.94 5.74 7.48
C GLY A 46 7.92 4.63 7.66
N TYR A 47 6.65 4.88 7.30
CA TYR A 47 5.61 3.83 7.28
C TYR A 47 5.96 2.72 6.27
N VAL A 48 6.29 3.09 5.03
CA VAL A 48 6.64 2.15 3.96
C VAL A 48 7.87 1.33 4.33
N ASP A 49 8.89 1.97 4.90
CA ASP A 49 10.16 1.34 5.25
C ASP A 49 10.01 0.33 6.37
N LEU A 50 9.27 0.68 7.44
CA LEU A 50 9.03 -0.24 8.56
C LEU A 50 8.25 -1.49 8.13
N PHE A 51 7.24 -1.33 7.26
CA PHE A 51 6.38 -2.42 6.83
C PHE A 51 6.90 -3.17 5.59
N PHE A 52 8.06 -2.83 5.05
CA PHE A 52 8.65 -3.40 3.84
C PHE A 52 7.74 -3.30 2.60
N LEU A 53 7.23 -2.10 2.32
CA LEU A 53 6.25 -1.84 1.26
C LEU A 53 6.86 -1.17 0.01
N GLN A 54 8.18 -1.16 -0.12
CA GLN A 54 8.89 -0.40 -1.17
C GLN A 54 8.51 -0.83 -2.60
N ASP A 55 8.06 -2.07 -2.81
CA ASP A 55 7.61 -2.57 -4.11
C ASP A 55 6.22 -2.06 -4.53
N LEU A 56 5.53 -1.29 -3.68
CA LEU A 56 4.25 -0.66 -3.99
C LEU A 56 4.33 0.86 -4.11
N VAL A 57 5.53 1.43 -4.17
CA VAL A 57 5.69 2.87 -4.30
C VAL A 57 6.73 3.20 -5.35
N SER A 58 6.66 4.41 -5.88
CA SER A 58 7.71 4.93 -6.76
C SER A 58 9.04 5.00 -6.01
N VAL A 59 10.16 5.01 -6.75
CA VAL A 59 11.53 5.03 -6.18
C VAL A 59 11.75 6.17 -5.18
N VAL A 60 11.05 7.28 -5.36
CA VAL A 60 11.11 8.48 -4.51
C VAL A 60 9.94 8.58 -3.52
N TYR A 61 9.15 7.52 -3.35
CA TYR A 61 8.01 7.43 -2.41
C TYR A 61 6.88 8.45 -2.67
N ALA A 62 6.89 9.11 -3.83
CA ALA A 62 5.93 10.17 -4.15
C ALA A 62 4.55 9.64 -4.58
N ALA A 63 4.46 8.38 -4.99
CA ALA A 63 3.23 7.77 -5.49
C ALA A 63 3.17 6.28 -5.15
N VAL A 64 1.95 5.75 -5.02
CA VAL A 64 1.69 4.32 -4.92
C VAL A 64 1.61 3.70 -6.32
N GLU A 65 2.23 2.55 -6.50
CA GLU A 65 2.12 1.72 -7.69
C GLU A 65 0.93 0.77 -7.53
N PHE A 66 -0.08 0.95 -8.37
CA PHE A 66 -1.35 0.22 -8.25
C PHE A 66 -1.35 -1.09 -9.03
N PHE A 67 -2.05 -2.10 -8.51
CA PHE A 67 -2.19 -3.42 -9.16
C PHE A 67 -3.06 -3.39 -10.43
N THR A 68 -3.81 -2.32 -10.64
CA THR A 68 -4.63 -2.04 -11.82
C THR A 68 -4.65 -0.52 -12.05
N PRO A 69 -5.06 -0.02 -13.22
CA PRO A 69 -5.26 1.41 -13.42
C PRO A 69 -6.07 2.05 -12.30
N PHE A 70 -5.58 3.18 -11.79
CA PHE A 70 -6.18 3.93 -10.69
C PHE A 70 -6.85 5.20 -11.21
N ASP A 71 -8.11 5.39 -10.83
CA ASP A 71 -8.91 6.56 -11.19
C ASP A 71 -9.53 7.16 -9.92
N ASN A 72 -8.69 7.63 -8.99
CA ASN A 72 -9.12 8.39 -7.80
C ASN A 72 -10.33 7.79 -7.03
N PHE A 73 -10.32 6.47 -6.79
CA PHE A 73 -11.39 5.73 -6.11
C PHE A 73 -12.78 5.75 -6.78
N THR A 74 -12.88 6.15 -8.06
CA THR A 74 -14.15 6.16 -8.82
C THR A 74 -14.48 4.77 -9.40
N THR A 75 -13.44 4.01 -9.79
CA THR A 75 -13.59 2.70 -10.42
C THR A 75 -13.90 1.63 -9.39
N LEU A 76 -14.72 0.64 -9.77
CA LEU A 76 -14.97 -0.53 -8.94
C LEU A 76 -13.65 -1.23 -8.61
N ALA A 77 -13.39 -1.45 -7.32
CA ALA A 77 -12.16 -2.08 -6.85
C ALA A 77 -11.98 -3.52 -7.39
N LEU A 78 -13.07 -4.21 -7.75
CA LEU A 78 -12.99 -5.58 -8.26
C LEU A 78 -12.88 -5.61 -9.80
N PRO A 79 -12.06 -6.53 -10.33
CA PRO A 79 -11.99 -6.81 -11.75
C PRO A 79 -13.35 -7.12 -12.36
N GLY A 80 -13.67 -6.47 -13.48
CA GLY A 80 -14.94 -6.69 -14.21
C GLY A 80 -14.95 -7.90 -15.14
N ASN A 81 -13.80 -8.55 -15.36
CA ASN A 81 -13.66 -9.72 -16.21
C ASN A 81 -12.49 -10.61 -15.77
N LEU A 82 -12.40 -11.82 -16.32
CA LEU A 82 -11.39 -12.81 -15.96
C LEU A 82 -9.96 -12.32 -16.21
N ALA A 83 -9.68 -11.71 -17.37
CA ALA A 83 -8.35 -11.22 -17.69
C ALA A 83 -7.86 -10.14 -16.71
N ALA A 84 -8.76 -9.21 -16.34
CA ALA A 84 -8.48 -8.21 -15.33
C ALA A 84 -8.24 -8.84 -13.94
N TYR A 85 -8.94 -9.94 -13.62
CA TYR A 85 -8.73 -10.66 -12.37
C TYR A 85 -7.39 -11.39 -12.34
N GLU A 86 -7.01 -12.06 -13.43
CA GLU A 86 -5.72 -12.73 -13.55
C GLU A 86 -4.57 -11.73 -13.44
N HIS A 87 -4.70 -10.57 -14.09
CA HIS A 87 -3.74 -9.48 -13.96
C HIS A 87 -3.62 -9.00 -12.51
N TYR A 88 -4.73 -8.59 -11.88
CA TYR A 88 -4.75 -8.18 -10.47
C TYR A 88 -4.13 -9.24 -9.55
N ARG A 89 -4.50 -10.52 -9.72
CA ARG A 89 -3.97 -11.63 -8.93
C ARG A 89 -2.46 -11.76 -9.09
N SER A 90 -1.95 -11.69 -10.32
CA SER A 90 -0.50 -11.79 -10.58
C SER A 90 0.28 -10.65 -9.90
N GLN A 91 -0.23 -9.41 -9.97
CA GLN A 91 0.40 -8.27 -9.33
C GLN A 91 0.39 -8.40 -7.80
N SER A 92 -0.77 -8.77 -7.23
CA SER A 92 -0.92 -8.96 -5.79
C SER A 92 -0.02 -10.07 -5.23
N VAL A 93 0.06 -11.22 -5.91
CA VAL A 93 0.95 -12.32 -5.52
C VAL A 93 2.41 -11.93 -5.67
N GLY A 94 2.76 -11.24 -6.77
CA GLY A 94 4.12 -10.75 -7.01
C GLY A 94 4.61 -9.82 -5.90
N PHE A 95 3.75 -8.89 -5.46
CA PHE A 95 4.06 -8.01 -4.32
C PHE A 95 4.35 -8.80 -3.04
N VAL A 96 3.49 -9.78 -2.68
CA VAL A 96 3.70 -10.60 -1.47
C VAL A 96 5.03 -11.35 -1.53
N GLN A 97 5.39 -11.89 -2.70
CA GLN A 97 6.67 -12.58 -2.89
C GLN A 97 7.86 -11.63 -2.75
N ALA A 98 7.82 -10.44 -3.37
CA ALA A 98 8.89 -9.46 -3.28
C ALA A 98 9.10 -8.97 -1.84
N ARG A 99 8.01 -8.68 -1.13
CA ARG A 99 8.04 -8.29 0.28
C ARG A 99 8.63 -9.38 1.17
N ASN A 100 8.27 -10.64 0.96
CA ASN A 100 8.85 -11.76 1.70
C ASN A 100 10.37 -11.86 1.48
N GLY A 101 10.85 -11.61 0.27
CA GLY A 101 12.28 -11.49 -0.04
C GLY A 101 12.96 -10.40 0.78
N ARG A 102 12.40 -9.18 0.78
CA ARG A 102 12.95 -8.05 1.55
C ARG A 102 13.04 -8.33 3.05
N ILE A 103 12.00 -8.96 3.61
CA ILE A 103 11.98 -9.34 5.03
C ILE A 103 13.11 -10.34 5.30
N ALA A 104 13.24 -11.38 4.48
CA ALA A 104 14.30 -12.37 4.64
C ALA A 104 15.69 -11.72 4.57
N ASP A 105 15.93 -10.85 3.59
CA ASP A 105 17.19 -10.14 3.43
C ASP A 105 17.51 -9.27 4.66
N SER A 106 16.51 -8.57 5.21
CA SER A 106 16.69 -7.72 6.40
C SER A 106 17.13 -8.50 7.65
N LEU A 107 16.65 -9.73 7.81
CA LEU A 107 17.02 -10.61 8.92
C LEU A 107 18.47 -11.08 8.77
N THR A 108 18.90 -11.42 7.56
CA THR A 108 20.29 -11.83 7.32
C THR A 108 21.30 -10.71 7.58
N VAL A 109 20.91 -9.46 7.34
CA VAL A 109 21.75 -8.28 7.65
C VAL A 109 21.82 -8.08 9.17
N ALA A 110 20.70 -8.21 9.86
CA ALA A 110 20.65 -8.08 11.32
C ALA A 110 21.49 -9.14 12.04
N GLU A 111 21.55 -10.37 11.54
CA GLU A 111 22.37 -11.46 12.12
C GLU A 111 23.88 -11.26 11.94
N ARG A 112 24.30 -10.37 11.03
CA ARG A 112 25.71 -10.08 10.71
C ARG A 112 26.23 -8.78 11.35
N SER A 113 25.36 -8.03 12.03
CA SER A 113 25.63 -6.72 12.63
C SER A 113 25.82 -6.84 14.13
#